data_AF-W2TLI2-F1
#
_entry.id   AF-W2TLI2-F1
#
_cell.length_a   1.000
_cell.length_b   1.000
_cell.length_c   1.000
_cell.angle_alpha   90.00
_cell.angle_beta   90.00
_cell.angle_gamma   90.00
#
_symmetry.space_group_name_H-M   'P 1'
#
loop_
_entity.id
_entity.type
_entity.pdbx_description
1 polymer ?
#
loop_
_entity_poly.entity_id
_entity_poly.type
_entity_poly.pdbx_seq_one_letter_code
_entity_poly.pdbx_strand_id
1 'polypeptide(L)'
;MDVERLMKDLTVEQLHHIQGNLQIEMEGKKEELREMVGRRYRDVLEASSEVRNVRELAEKLAEAVSNARATQSVVEARPLSREQQVSVQRFIALHRLLAMIGEPDSDALSDAFALTLAELLHKQLTTEPLPQSLFLHVIRPRYASCFTASLAYVFRNTMHSVVSGLTGRIIRTRRQLLADLEEEIGELSETNWVANQLTALALLQGADHQKLLDIYLEGRKV
;
A
#
# COMPACT_ATOMS: atom_id res chain seq x y z
N MET A 1 -29.06 57.87 -15.74
CA MET A 1 -28.50 58.88 -16.67
C MET A 1 -29.66 59.77 -17.08
N ASP A 2 -29.62 61.06 -16.77
CA ASP A 2 -30.69 62.00 -17.16
C ASP A 2 -30.56 62.37 -18.63
N VAL A 3 -31.53 61.95 -19.44
CA VAL A 3 -31.58 62.14 -20.90
C VAL A 3 -31.65 63.63 -21.28
N GLU A 4 -32.32 64.45 -20.47
CA GLU A 4 -32.48 65.89 -20.71
C GLU A 4 -31.17 66.68 -20.62
N ARG A 5 -30.20 66.24 -19.80
CA ARG A 5 -28.87 66.86 -19.73
C ARG A 5 -28.03 66.55 -20.97
N LEU A 6 -28.11 65.31 -21.46
CA LEU A 6 -27.37 64.88 -22.66
C LEU A 6 -27.78 65.67 -23.91
N MET A 7 -29.07 65.99 -24.05
CA MET A 7 -29.58 66.73 -25.20
C MET A 7 -29.26 68.23 -25.19
N LYS A 8 -28.94 68.81 -24.02
CA LYS A 8 -28.55 70.22 -23.88
C LYS A 8 -27.06 70.44 -24.12
N ASP A 9 -26.22 69.50 -23.69
CA ASP A 9 -24.78 69.70 -23.61
C ASP A 9 -23.99 69.08 -24.78
N LEU A 10 -24.59 68.17 -25.57
CA LEU A 10 -23.93 67.49 -26.70
C LEU A 10 -24.56 67.81 -28.05
N THR A 11 -23.72 67.81 -29.09
CA THR A 11 -24.16 67.93 -30.49
C THR A 11 -24.81 66.63 -30.99
N VAL A 12 -25.67 66.74 -32.00
CA VAL A 12 -26.44 65.61 -32.58
C VAL A 12 -25.51 64.48 -33.06
N GLU A 13 -24.34 64.81 -33.62
CA GLU A 13 -23.35 63.82 -34.06
C GLU A 13 -22.74 63.02 -32.90
N GLN A 14 -22.43 63.69 -31.78
CA GLN A 14 -21.90 63.02 -30.59
C GLN A 14 -22.95 62.12 -29.94
N LEU A 15 -24.22 62.53 -29.95
CA LEU A 15 -25.36 61.70 -29.51
C LEU A 15 -25.51 60.45 -30.38
N HIS A 16 -25.35 60.57 -31.71
CA HIS A 16 -25.42 59.43 -32.61
C HIS A 16 -24.24 58.47 -32.42
N HIS A 17 -23.04 59.00 -32.17
CA HIS A 17 -21.87 58.19 -31.85
C HIS A 17 -22.04 57.45 -30.50
N ILE A 18 -22.54 58.12 -29.47
CA ILE A 18 -22.84 57.51 -28.16
C ILE A 18 -23.90 56.42 -28.31
N GLN A 19 -24.95 56.67 -29.09
CA GLN A 19 -25.98 55.67 -29.37
C GLN A 19 -25.38 54.45 -30.07
N GLY A 20 -24.54 54.65 -31.09
CA GLY A 20 -23.86 53.56 -31.80
C GLY A 20 -22.98 52.73 -30.86
N ASN A 21 -22.18 53.40 -30.03
CA ASN A 21 -21.31 52.73 -29.05
C ASN A 21 -22.13 51.95 -28.01
N LEU A 22 -23.20 52.55 -27.48
CA LEU A 22 -24.12 51.87 -26.55
C LEU A 22 -24.77 50.65 -27.19
N GLN A 23 -25.13 50.72 -28.47
CA GLN A 23 -25.75 49.61 -29.19
C GLN A 23 -24.74 48.46 -29.40
N ILE A 24 -23.49 48.77 -29.70
CA ILE A 24 -22.40 47.79 -29.81
C ILE A 24 -22.14 47.15 -28.45
N GLU A 25 -22.01 47.94 -27.37
CA GLU A 25 -21.83 47.41 -26.01
C GLU A 25 -23.02 46.56 -25.57
N MET A 26 -24.25 46.94 -25.93
CA MET A 26 -25.45 46.19 -25.60
C MET A 26 -25.46 44.82 -26.30
N GLU A 27 -25.18 44.77 -27.61
CA GLU A 27 -25.10 43.49 -28.33
C GLU A 27 -23.92 42.65 -27.84
N GLY A 28 -22.79 43.27 -27.48
CA GLY A 28 -21.66 42.57 -26.86
C GLY A 28 -22.04 41.90 -25.54
N LYS A 29 -22.62 42.65 -24.60
CA LYS A 29 -23.06 42.10 -23.30
C LYS A 29 -24.13 41.03 -23.44
N LYS A 30 -25.00 41.14 -24.45
CA LYS A 30 -26.02 40.13 -24.74
C LYS A 30 -25.41 38.81 -25.20
N GLU A 31 -24.37 38.85 -26.03
CA GLU A 31 -23.65 37.65 -26.44
C GLU A 31 -22.80 37.07 -25.30
N GLU A 32 -22.14 37.90 -24.50
CA GLU A 32 -21.45 37.45 -23.28
C GLU A 32 -22.38 36.74 -22.31
N LEU A 33 -23.60 37.28 -22.11
CA LEU A 33 -24.62 36.67 -21.26
C LEU A 33 -25.05 35.31 -21.81
N ARG A 34 -25.21 35.21 -23.14
CA ARG A 34 -25.56 33.95 -23.81
C ARG A 34 -24.46 32.91 -23.61
N GLU A 35 -23.19 33.28 -23.73
CA GLU A 35 -22.07 32.39 -23.44
C GLU A 35 -22.02 31.97 -21.98
N MET A 36 -22.10 32.92 -21.04
CA MET A 36 -22.04 32.65 -19.60
C MET A 36 -23.14 31.69 -19.16
N VAL A 37 -24.36 31.92 -19.63
CA VAL A 37 -25.51 31.03 -19.34
C VAL A 37 -25.29 29.67 -20.00
N GLY A 38 -24.80 29.61 -21.24
CA GLY A 38 -24.54 28.35 -21.95
C GLY A 38 -23.42 27.51 -21.32
N ARG A 39 -22.38 28.13 -20.75
CA ARG A 39 -21.35 27.43 -19.97
C ARG A 39 -21.93 26.91 -18.67
N ARG A 40 -22.64 27.76 -17.91
CA ARG A 40 -23.21 27.37 -16.62
C ARG A 40 -24.26 26.26 -16.74
N TYR A 41 -25.06 26.23 -17.81
CA TYR A 41 -25.96 25.09 -18.08
C TYR A 41 -25.18 23.79 -18.34
N ARG A 42 -24.08 23.84 -19.08
CA ARG A 42 -23.22 22.67 -19.31
C ARG A 42 -22.59 22.18 -18.01
N ASP A 43 -22.03 23.09 -17.21
CA ASP A 43 -21.38 22.73 -15.94
C ASP A 43 -22.37 22.03 -14.98
N VAL A 44 -23.62 22.52 -14.92
CA VAL A 44 -24.67 21.88 -14.10
C VAL A 44 -25.03 20.50 -14.63
N LEU A 45 -25.11 20.31 -15.94
CA LEU A 45 -25.40 19.02 -16.55
C LEU A 45 -24.25 18.02 -16.32
N GLU A 46 -23.01 18.47 -16.46
CA GLU A 46 -21.82 17.66 -16.22
C GLU A 46 -21.74 17.23 -14.74
N ALA A 47 -21.89 18.17 -13.80
CA ALA A 47 -21.95 17.86 -12.38
C ALA A 47 -23.09 16.88 -12.05
N SER A 48 -24.26 17.02 -12.68
CA SER A 48 -25.37 16.07 -12.49
C SER A 48 -25.02 14.67 -13.01
N SER A 49 -24.33 14.59 -14.15
CA SER A 49 -23.85 13.32 -14.70
C SER A 49 -22.80 12.67 -13.78
N GLU A 50 -21.87 13.44 -13.24
CA GLU A 50 -20.88 12.95 -12.29
C GLU A 50 -21.52 12.40 -11.02
N VAL A 51 -22.50 13.12 -10.44
CA VAL A 51 -23.25 12.64 -9.27
C VAL A 51 -23.95 11.31 -9.54
N ARG A 52 -24.51 11.14 -10.75
CA ARG A 52 -25.11 9.87 -11.16
C ARG A 52 -24.06 8.74 -11.21
N ASN A 53 -22.90 9.00 -11.80
CA ASN A 53 -21.80 8.03 -11.85
C ASN A 53 -21.33 7.63 -10.44
N VAL A 54 -21.19 8.60 -9.53
CA VAL A 54 -20.82 8.34 -8.13
C VAL A 54 -21.86 7.45 -7.44
N ARG A 55 -23.15 7.71 -7.67
CA ARG A 55 -24.23 6.87 -7.14
C ARG A 55 -24.14 5.43 -7.66
N GLU A 56 -23.93 5.25 -8.96
CA GLU A 56 -23.81 3.91 -9.56
C GLU A 56 -22.59 3.15 -9.03
N LEU A 57 -21.46 3.83 -8.81
CA LEU A 57 -20.28 3.23 -8.18
C LEU A 57 -20.54 2.86 -6.72
N ALA A 58 -21.22 3.71 -5.97
CA ALA A 58 -21.58 3.43 -4.58
C ALA A 58 -22.52 2.22 -4.46
N GLU A 59 -23.46 2.07 -5.39
CA GLU A 59 -24.39 0.93 -5.44
C GLU A 59 -23.67 -0.37 -5.77
N LYS A 60 -22.78 -0.37 -6.77
CA LYS A 60 -21.90 -1.52 -7.08
C LYS A 60 -21.02 -1.90 -5.90
N LEU A 61 -20.48 -0.91 -5.17
CA LEU A 61 -19.68 -1.16 -3.97
C LEU A 61 -20.52 -1.77 -2.84
N ALA A 62 -21.72 -1.24 -2.60
CA ALA A 62 -22.65 -1.78 -1.60
C ALA A 62 -23.04 -3.22 -1.91
N GLU A 63 -23.29 -3.53 -3.18
CA GLU A 63 -23.57 -4.89 -3.64
C GLU A 63 -22.37 -5.82 -3.46
N ALA A 64 -21.16 -5.38 -3.83
CA ALA A 64 -19.94 -6.15 -3.61
C ALA A 64 -19.69 -6.44 -2.12
N VAL A 65 -19.90 -5.46 -1.24
CA VAL A 65 -19.77 -5.63 0.22
C VAL A 65 -20.84 -6.55 0.78
N SER A 66 -22.09 -6.43 0.32
CA SER A 66 -23.18 -7.33 0.72
C SER A 66 -22.90 -8.77 0.31
N ASN A 67 -22.44 -9.00 -0.92
CA ASN A 67 -22.03 -10.30 -1.42
C ASN A 67 -20.83 -10.87 -0.65
N ALA A 68 -19.85 -10.02 -0.31
CA ALA A 68 -18.71 -10.40 0.53
C ALA A 68 -19.16 -10.80 1.96
N ARG A 69 -20.14 -10.10 2.54
CA ARG A 69 -20.70 -10.43 3.86
C ARG A 69 -21.55 -11.70 3.82
N ALA A 70 -22.36 -11.90 2.80
CA ALA A 70 -23.17 -13.10 2.62
C ALA A 70 -22.29 -14.36 2.41
N THR A 71 -21.21 -14.24 1.65
CA THR A 71 -20.21 -15.33 1.52
C THR A 71 -19.38 -15.53 2.79
N GLN A 72 -19.34 -14.55 3.70
CA GLN A 72 -18.69 -14.69 5.00
C GLN A 72 -19.55 -15.44 6.02
N SER A 73 -20.88 -15.34 5.94
CA SER A 73 -21.80 -16.03 6.85
C SER A 73 -22.06 -17.50 6.49
N VAL A 74 -21.81 -17.91 5.24
CA VAL A 74 -22.07 -19.29 4.78
C VAL A 74 -20.88 -20.24 5.03
N VAL A 75 -19.70 -19.73 5.41
CA VAL A 75 -18.58 -20.58 5.79
C VAL A 75 -18.68 -20.89 7.28
N GLU A 76 -19.56 -21.84 7.63
CA GLU A 76 -19.40 -22.58 8.88
C GLU A 76 -17.95 -23.10 8.92
N ALA A 77 -17.24 -22.77 10.00
CA ALA A 77 -15.87 -23.17 10.23
C ALA A 77 -15.80 -24.71 10.28
N ARG A 78 -15.61 -25.34 9.12
CA ARG A 78 -15.24 -26.75 9.05
C ARG A 78 -13.93 -26.89 9.83
N PRO A 79 -13.86 -27.69 10.90
CA PRO A 79 -12.64 -27.82 11.66
C PRO A 79 -11.54 -28.32 10.72
N LEU A 80 -10.56 -27.45 10.47
CA LEU A 80 -9.38 -27.78 9.69
C LEU A 80 -8.67 -28.96 10.37
N SER A 81 -8.16 -29.91 9.58
CA SER A 81 -7.37 -31.02 10.11
C SER A 81 -6.17 -30.48 10.91
N ARG A 82 -5.73 -31.19 11.95
CA ARG A 82 -4.66 -30.75 12.87
C ARG A 82 -3.38 -30.33 12.12
N GLU A 83 -3.05 -31.02 11.04
CA GLU A 83 -1.89 -30.74 10.17
C GLU A 83 -2.03 -29.43 9.37
N GLN A 84 -3.26 -29.14 8.93
CA GLN A 84 -3.59 -27.92 8.19
C GLN A 84 -3.55 -26.69 9.11
N GLN A 85 -3.99 -26.84 10.36
CA GLN A 85 -3.89 -25.79 11.39
C GLN A 85 -2.43 -25.45 11.71
N VAL A 86 -1.58 -26.46 11.84
CA VAL A 86 -0.14 -26.27 12.08
C VAL A 86 0.50 -25.45 10.96
N SER A 87 0.16 -25.73 9.71
CA SER A 87 0.72 -25.03 8.55
C SER A 87 0.27 -23.56 8.45
N VAL A 88 -1.00 -23.30 8.78
CA VAL A 88 -1.55 -21.94 8.89
C VAL A 88 -0.87 -21.17 10.01
N GLN A 89 -0.70 -21.80 11.18
CA GLN A 89 0.00 -21.19 12.31
C GLN A 89 1.47 -20.90 11.99
N ARG A 90 2.15 -21.82 11.29
CA ARG A 90 3.53 -21.62 10.79
C ARG A 90 3.61 -20.41 9.84
N PHE A 91 2.65 -20.25 8.93
CA PHE A 91 2.61 -19.10 8.02
C PHE A 91 2.36 -17.77 8.75
N ILE A 92 1.42 -17.76 9.71
CA ILE A 92 1.13 -16.58 10.54
C ILE A 92 2.34 -16.22 11.39
N ALA A 93 2.99 -17.22 12.00
CA ALA A 93 4.22 -17.05 12.77
C ALA A 93 5.35 -16.48 11.90
N LEU A 94 5.56 -17.01 10.69
CA LEU A 94 6.55 -16.51 9.75
C LEU A 94 6.32 -15.03 9.39
N HIS A 95 5.08 -14.65 9.07
CA HIS A 95 4.77 -13.25 8.75
C HIS A 95 4.95 -12.33 9.95
N ARG A 96 4.67 -12.81 11.16
CA ARG A 96 4.87 -12.04 12.39
C ARG A 96 6.35 -11.87 12.72
N LEU A 97 7.14 -12.94 12.63
CA LEU A 97 8.59 -12.89 12.87
C LEU A 97 9.29 -11.96 11.88
N LEU A 98 8.93 -12.02 10.58
CA LEU A 98 9.45 -11.09 9.57
C LEU A 98 9.07 -9.63 9.80
N ALA A 99 8.02 -9.37 10.57
CA ALA A 99 7.61 -8.01 10.92
C ALA A 99 8.28 -7.48 12.20
N MET A 100 8.82 -8.37 13.05
CA MET A 100 9.57 -7.98 14.26
C MET A 100 11.05 -7.71 13.98
N ILE A 101 11.58 -8.20 12.85
CA ILE A 101 12.97 -7.95 12.47
C ILE A 101 13.13 -6.47 12.08
N GLY A 102 14.00 -5.75 12.79
CA GLY A 102 14.25 -4.31 12.60
C GLY A 102 13.45 -3.37 13.50
N GLU A 103 12.86 -3.86 14.61
CA GLU A 103 12.36 -2.97 15.67
C GLU A 103 13.54 -2.37 16.48
N PRO A 104 13.53 -1.06 16.79
CA PRO A 104 14.69 -0.34 17.33
C PRO A 104 15.11 -0.76 18.75
N ASP A 105 14.27 -1.52 19.47
CA ASP A 105 14.52 -2.00 20.82
C ASP A 105 14.95 -3.49 20.85
N SER A 106 15.14 -4.12 19.68
CA SER A 106 15.48 -5.54 19.57
C SER A 106 17.00 -5.75 19.55
N ASP A 107 17.50 -6.64 20.41
CA ASP A 107 18.92 -7.03 20.41
C ASP A 107 19.31 -7.71 19.08
N ALA A 108 20.53 -7.45 18.60
CA ALA A 108 21.15 -8.11 17.43
C ALA A 108 20.98 -9.64 17.41
N LEU A 109 21.05 -10.27 18.59
CA LEU A 109 20.80 -11.70 18.77
C LEU A 109 19.34 -12.08 18.51
N SER A 110 18.39 -11.35 19.09
CA SER A 110 16.95 -11.60 18.96
C SER A 110 16.52 -11.53 17.50
N ASP A 111 17.08 -10.60 16.74
CA ASP A 111 16.84 -10.45 15.30
C ASP A 111 17.44 -11.60 14.49
N ALA A 112 18.67 -12.03 14.80
CA ALA A 112 19.29 -13.20 14.19
C ALA A 112 18.51 -14.50 14.49
N PHE A 113 18.02 -14.67 15.72
CA PHE A 113 17.17 -15.79 16.11
C PHE A 113 15.79 -15.74 15.41
N ALA A 114 15.16 -14.56 15.31
CA ALA A 114 13.90 -14.41 14.60
C ALA A 114 14.05 -14.74 13.11
N LEU A 115 15.16 -14.35 12.49
CA LEU A 115 15.45 -14.65 11.08
C LEU A 115 15.74 -16.14 10.85
N THR A 116 16.52 -16.79 11.71
CA THR A 116 16.79 -18.24 11.59
C THR A 116 15.52 -19.07 11.80
N LEU A 117 14.66 -18.69 12.73
CA LEU A 117 13.33 -19.30 12.90
C LEU A 117 12.43 -19.06 11.68
N ALA A 118 12.42 -17.85 11.11
CA ALA A 118 11.68 -17.55 9.90
C ALA A 118 12.18 -18.38 8.70
N GLU A 119 13.48 -18.60 8.57
CA GLU A 119 14.07 -19.46 7.53
C GLU A 119 13.72 -20.94 7.70
N LEU A 120 13.74 -21.45 8.93
CA LEU A 120 13.33 -22.83 9.22
C LEU A 120 11.86 -23.06 8.89
N LEU A 121 10.99 -22.12 9.30
CA LEU A 121 9.57 -22.16 8.97
C LEU A 121 9.36 -22.06 7.46
N HIS A 122 10.08 -21.17 6.78
CA HIS A 122 10.02 -21.03 5.32
C HIS A 122 10.40 -22.32 4.60
N LYS A 123 11.47 -22.99 5.03
CA LYS A 123 11.89 -24.30 4.50
C LYS A 123 10.81 -25.36 4.71
N GLN A 124 10.25 -25.46 5.92
CA GLN A 124 9.19 -26.43 6.25
C GLN A 124 7.91 -26.20 5.42
N LEU A 125 7.51 -24.94 5.22
CA LEU A 125 6.38 -24.54 4.37
C LEU A 125 6.64 -24.79 2.87
N THR A 126 7.90 -24.89 2.45
CA THR A 126 8.27 -25.16 1.06
C THR A 126 8.33 -26.66 0.77
N THR A 127 8.63 -27.50 1.78
CA THR A 127 8.76 -28.96 1.65
C THR A 127 7.44 -29.72 1.84
N GLU A 128 6.45 -29.18 2.54
CA GLU A 128 5.13 -29.80 2.73
C GLU A 128 4.12 -29.32 1.65
N PRO A 129 3.60 -30.21 0.77
CA PRO A 129 2.57 -29.82 -0.19
C PRO A 129 1.21 -29.65 0.52
N LEU A 130 0.75 -28.41 0.64
CA LEU A 130 -0.51 -28.10 1.31
C LEU A 130 -1.71 -28.20 0.37
N PRO A 131 -2.83 -28.83 0.78
CA PRO A 131 -4.05 -28.90 -0.02
C PRO A 131 -4.76 -27.54 -0.09
N GLN A 132 -5.37 -27.29 -1.25
CA GLN A 132 -5.90 -26.02 -1.78
C GLN A 132 -6.97 -25.32 -0.92
N SER A 133 -7.47 -25.94 0.15
CA SER A 133 -8.55 -25.40 1.00
C SER A 133 -8.10 -24.36 2.04
N LEU A 134 -6.79 -24.19 2.25
CA LEU A 134 -6.24 -23.38 3.36
C LEU A 134 -6.14 -21.87 3.09
N PHE A 135 -6.21 -21.46 1.82
CA PHE A 135 -5.95 -20.07 1.44
C PHE A 135 -7.08 -19.10 1.82
N LEU A 136 -8.32 -19.59 1.90
CA LEU A 136 -9.49 -18.78 2.26
C LEU A 136 -9.46 -18.32 3.73
N HIS A 137 -8.67 -18.98 4.59
CA HIS A 137 -8.67 -18.73 6.02
C HIS A 137 -7.60 -17.72 6.46
N VAL A 138 -6.47 -17.63 5.76
CA VAL A 138 -5.29 -16.89 6.25
C VAL A 138 -5.14 -15.49 5.64
N ILE A 139 -5.57 -15.28 4.39
CA ILE A 139 -5.45 -13.97 3.71
C ILE A 139 -6.64 -13.05 4.02
N ARG A 140 -7.54 -13.45 4.92
CA ARG A 140 -8.82 -12.76 5.10
C ARG A 140 -8.81 -11.44 5.90
N PRO A 141 -7.80 -11.04 6.73
CA PRO A 141 -7.94 -9.77 7.45
C PRO A 141 -7.33 -8.55 6.74
N ARG A 142 -6.55 -8.69 5.64
CA ARG A 142 -5.78 -7.56 5.10
C ARG A 142 -6.06 -7.12 3.65
N TYR A 143 -6.76 -7.91 2.84
CA TYR A 143 -7.04 -7.57 1.42
C TYR A 143 -8.51 -7.77 1.04
N ALA A 144 -9.44 -7.35 1.91
CA ALA A 144 -10.88 -7.52 1.72
C ALA A 144 -11.49 -6.61 0.63
N SER A 145 -10.72 -5.71 0.01
CA SER A 145 -11.24 -4.69 -0.90
C SER A 145 -11.21 -5.04 -2.40
N CYS A 146 -10.57 -6.14 -2.84
CA CYS A 146 -10.41 -6.41 -4.28
C CYS A 146 -10.68 -7.86 -4.76
N PHE A 147 -11.15 -8.78 -3.91
CA PHE A 147 -11.17 -10.20 -4.26
C PHE A 147 -12.49 -10.68 -4.85
N THR A 148 -12.77 -10.34 -6.12
CA THR A 148 -13.88 -10.94 -6.87
C THR A 148 -13.56 -12.39 -7.27
N ALA A 149 -14.56 -13.26 -7.19
CA ALA A 149 -14.50 -14.72 -7.39
C ALA A 149 -13.91 -15.20 -8.73
N SER A 150 -13.70 -14.33 -9.72
CA SER A 150 -13.07 -14.69 -11.00
C SER A 150 -11.59 -15.10 -10.86
N LEU A 151 -10.90 -14.64 -9.82
CA LEU A 151 -9.51 -15.03 -9.54
C LEU A 151 -9.36 -16.36 -8.80
N ALA A 152 -10.44 -17.00 -8.33
CA ALA A 152 -10.36 -18.31 -7.68
C ALA A 152 -9.79 -19.41 -8.61
N TYR A 153 -9.96 -19.25 -9.93
CA TYR A 153 -9.41 -20.18 -10.92
C TYR A 153 -7.92 -19.93 -11.22
N VAL A 154 -7.46 -18.68 -11.09
CA VAL A 154 -6.04 -18.30 -11.25
C VAL A 154 -5.24 -18.57 -9.96
N PHE A 155 -5.90 -18.58 -8.81
CA PHE A 155 -5.30 -18.75 -7.47
C PHE A 155 -5.01 -20.20 -7.05
N ARG A 156 -4.87 -21.13 -8.01
CA ARG A 156 -4.55 -22.55 -7.76
C ARG A 156 -3.10 -22.79 -7.27
N ASN A 157 -2.20 -21.80 -7.39
CA ASN A 157 -0.75 -21.90 -7.17
C ASN A 157 -0.12 -20.84 -6.22
N THR A 158 -0.91 -20.18 -5.37
CA THR A 158 -0.49 -18.90 -4.77
C THR A 158 0.21 -18.96 -3.42
N MET A 159 0.07 -20.01 -2.60
CA MET A 159 0.92 -20.14 -1.39
C MET A 159 2.38 -20.34 -1.76
N HIS A 160 2.70 -21.21 -2.72
CA HIS A 160 4.07 -21.33 -3.22
C HIS A 160 4.57 -20.04 -3.86
N SER A 161 3.71 -19.27 -4.55
CA SER A 161 4.07 -17.95 -5.08
C SER A 161 4.31 -16.90 -3.98
N VAL A 162 3.49 -16.88 -2.93
CA VAL A 162 3.65 -15.95 -1.79
C VAL A 162 4.84 -16.35 -0.93
N VAL A 163 5.02 -17.64 -0.66
CA VAL A 163 6.19 -18.21 0.03
C VAL A 163 7.45 -17.95 -0.80
N SER A 164 7.42 -18.18 -2.12
CA SER A 164 8.52 -17.83 -3.04
C SER A 164 8.79 -16.31 -3.10
N GLY A 165 7.74 -15.49 -3.05
CA GLY A 165 7.87 -14.03 -2.94
C GLY A 165 8.47 -13.59 -1.61
N LEU A 166 8.20 -14.32 -0.53
CA LEU A 166 8.82 -14.14 0.78
C LEU A 166 10.28 -14.57 0.79
N THR A 167 10.70 -15.54 -0.04
CA THR A 167 12.13 -15.89 -0.20
C THR A 167 12.96 -14.67 -0.58
N GLY A 168 12.47 -13.85 -1.52
CA GLY A 168 13.14 -12.61 -1.90
C GLY A 168 13.22 -11.58 -0.77
N ARG A 169 12.20 -11.51 0.10
CA ARG A 169 12.21 -10.64 1.29
C ARG A 169 13.18 -11.17 2.35
N ILE A 170 13.13 -12.46 2.67
CA ILE A 170 14.02 -13.12 3.65
C ILE A 170 15.49 -12.93 3.24
N ILE A 171 15.84 -13.13 1.97
CA ILE A 171 17.21 -12.92 1.48
C ILE A 171 17.66 -11.47 1.65
N ARG A 172 16.79 -10.49 1.34
CA ARG A 172 17.12 -9.07 1.51
C ARG A 172 17.31 -8.72 2.98
N THR A 173 16.37 -9.13 3.84
CA THR A 173 16.45 -8.89 5.29
C THR A 173 17.70 -9.52 5.88
N ARG A 174 18.07 -10.74 5.44
CA ARG A 174 19.31 -11.40 5.86
C ARG A 174 20.56 -10.63 5.45
N ARG A 175 20.61 -10.12 4.22
CA ARG A 175 21.75 -9.33 3.74
C ARG A 175 21.86 -8.00 4.47
N GLN A 176 20.72 -7.35 4.72
CA GLN A 176 20.68 -6.09 5.45
C GLN A 176 21.18 -6.28 6.88
N LEU A 177 20.61 -7.26 7.61
CA LEU A 177 21.06 -7.56 8.98
C LEU A 177 22.55 -7.94 9.04
N LEU A 178 23.08 -8.68 8.07
CA LEU A 178 24.51 -9.00 8.06
C LEU A 178 25.38 -7.76 7.85
N ALA A 179 24.97 -6.84 6.96
CA ALA A 179 25.69 -5.60 6.74
C ALA A 179 25.64 -4.69 7.98
N ASP A 180 24.46 -4.56 8.59
CA ASP A 180 24.26 -3.76 9.82
C ASP A 180 25.12 -4.33 10.96
N LEU A 181 25.14 -5.66 11.13
CA LEU A 181 25.96 -6.32 12.15
C LEU A 181 27.47 -6.18 11.91
N GLU A 182 27.93 -6.18 10.66
CA GLU A 182 29.33 -6.01 10.30
C GLU A 182 29.80 -4.55 10.46
N GLU A 183 28.92 -3.56 10.24
CA GLU A 183 29.21 -2.14 10.43
C GLU A 183 29.26 -1.77 11.92
N GLU A 184 28.25 -2.17 12.68
CA GLU A 184 28.12 -1.83 14.10
C GLU A 184 29.20 -2.51 14.97
N ILE A 185 29.81 -3.62 14.53
CA ILE A 185 30.80 -4.34 15.34
C ILE A 185 32.05 -3.50 15.66
N GLY A 186 32.38 -2.53 14.80
CA GLY A 186 33.50 -1.61 14.99
C GLY A 186 33.21 -0.50 16.00
N GLU A 187 31.94 -0.15 16.20
CA GLU A 187 31.51 0.97 17.04
C GLU A 187 31.19 0.56 18.48
N LEU A 188 31.00 -0.75 18.74
CA LEU A 188 30.61 -1.26 20.04
C LEU A 188 31.76 -1.22 21.06
N SER A 189 31.51 -0.54 22.17
CA SER A 189 32.44 -0.40 23.29
C SER A 189 32.27 -1.48 24.36
N GLU A 190 31.07 -2.06 24.48
CA GLU A 190 30.74 -3.03 25.53
C GLU A 190 30.93 -4.49 25.10
N THR A 191 31.58 -5.28 25.95
CA THR A 191 31.93 -6.69 25.67
C THR A 191 30.71 -7.59 25.49
N ASN A 192 29.59 -7.31 26.19
CA ASN A 192 28.37 -8.10 26.08
C ASN A 192 27.67 -7.88 24.73
N TRP A 193 27.66 -6.64 24.25
CA TRP A 193 27.08 -6.30 22.96
C TRP A 193 27.92 -6.86 21.82
N VAL A 194 29.25 -6.77 21.91
CA VAL A 194 30.17 -7.42 20.97
C VAL A 194 29.98 -8.94 20.96
N ALA A 195 29.82 -9.57 22.12
CA ALA A 195 29.56 -11.01 22.21
C ALA A 195 28.22 -11.40 21.56
N ASN A 196 27.19 -10.58 21.76
CA ASN A 196 25.88 -10.75 21.13
C ASN A 196 25.97 -10.61 19.60
N GLN A 197 26.69 -9.59 19.12
CA GLN A 197 26.97 -9.35 17.70
C GLN A 197 27.69 -10.54 17.04
N LEU A 198 28.78 -10.99 17.66
CA LEU A 198 29.60 -12.10 17.16
C LEU A 198 28.82 -13.42 17.17
N THR A 199 27.97 -13.61 18.18
CA THR A 199 27.10 -14.78 18.26
C THR A 199 26.00 -14.72 17.19
N ALA A 200 25.43 -13.53 16.92
CA ALA A 200 24.48 -13.33 15.82
C ALA A 200 25.13 -13.62 14.46
N LEU A 201 26.35 -13.13 14.22
CA LEU A 201 27.14 -13.43 13.02
C LEU A 201 27.46 -14.93 12.91
N ALA A 202 27.81 -15.59 14.02
CA ALA A 202 28.05 -17.03 14.05
C ALA A 202 26.79 -17.82 13.67
N LEU A 203 25.63 -17.44 14.19
CA LEU A 203 24.35 -18.09 13.91
C LEU A 203 23.90 -17.90 12.45
N LEU A 204 24.14 -16.72 11.89
CA LEU A 204 23.75 -16.42 10.52
C LEU A 204 24.74 -17.00 9.51
N GLN A 205 26.04 -16.77 9.64
CA GLN A 205 27.03 -17.22 8.66
C GLN A 205 27.49 -18.67 8.86
N GLY A 206 27.27 -19.26 10.04
CA GLY A 206 27.86 -20.55 10.41
C GLY A 206 29.39 -20.47 10.46
N ALA A 207 29.93 -19.31 10.85
CA ALA A 207 31.36 -19.02 10.78
C ALA A 207 32.14 -19.67 11.94
N ASP A 208 33.33 -20.15 11.64
CA ASP A 208 34.28 -20.66 12.64
C ASP A 208 34.80 -19.52 13.52
N HIS A 209 35.18 -19.85 14.76
CA HIS A 209 35.68 -18.89 15.75
C HIS A 209 36.87 -18.04 15.24
N GLN A 210 37.67 -18.56 14.30
CA GLN A 210 38.79 -17.85 13.69
C GLN A 210 38.32 -16.73 12.77
N LYS A 211 37.31 -16.98 11.94
CA LYS A 211 36.77 -16.00 10.99
C LYS A 211 36.05 -14.87 11.71
N LEU A 212 35.36 -15.19 12.81
CA LEU A 212 34.70 -14.18 13.66
C LEU A 212 35.72 -13.24 14.33
N LEU A 213 36.87 -13.79 14.74
CA LEU A 213 37.96 -12.99 15.28
C LEU A 213 38.59 -12.10 14.20
N ASP A 214 38.78 -12.63 12.99
CA ASP A 214 39.30 -11.84 11.87
C ASP A 214 38.36 -10.68 11.51
N ILE A 215 37.03 -10.92 11.45
CA ILE A 215 36.02 -9.88 11.22
C ILE A 215 36.04 -8.82 12.33
N TYR A 216 36.14 -9.24 13.60
CA TYR A 216 36.26 -8.31 14.73
C TYR A 216 37.53 -7.46 14.66
N LEU A 217 38.66 -8.06 14.28
CA LEU A 217 39.93 -7.37 14.15
C LEU A 217 39.97 -6.45 12.92
N GLU A 218 39.28 -6.79 11.83
CA GLU A 218 39.12 -5.93 10.65
C GLU A 218 38.20 -4.75 10.94
N GLY A 219 37.07 -4.94 11.63
CA GLY A 219 36.15 -3.86 12.01
C GLY A 219 36.77 -2.85 12.98
N ARG A 220 37.78 -3.25 13.76
CA ARG A 220 38.51 -2.38 14.70
C ARG A 220 39.78 -1.76 14.11
N LYS A 221 40.21 -2.16 12.91
CA LYS A 221 41.31 -1.51 12.17
C LYS A 221 40.81 -0.19 11.59
N VAL A 222 40.69 0.80 12.47
CA VAL A 222 40.76 2.24 12.13
C VAL A 222 42.13 2.74 12.55
#